data_AF-A0A183UJV0-F1
#
_entry.id   AF-A0A183UJV0-F1
#
_cell.length_a   1.000
_cell.length_b   1.000
_cell.length_c   1.000
_cell.angle_alpha   90.00
_cell.angle_beta   90.00
_cell.angle_gamma   90.00
#
_symmetry.space_group_name_H-M   'P 1'
#
loop_
_entity.id
_entity.type
_entity.pdbx_description
1 polymer ?
#
loop_
_entity_poly.entity_id
_entity_poly.type
_entity_poly.pdbx_seq_one_letter_code
_entity_poly.pdbx_strand_id
1 'polypeptide(L)'
;MEYDDPNEVLRLARLSVKEANMKAVRMQNQTTQQLVQRIKDLKYWCAEIDRELQDLNEENQDLNRCFKRLSRCTQSTSGAGKCNEACLAVRRKKVQIGDATNDRVDIELHKEKDLVADCHKQLKELSNVVEKQLDANEAAKKALMRDWTLKQEAIALDHRSAAMGTDAKMASRTPDGERLEYRDGAPLHRMSEYPEWVENTAVNLNQAARARVHSRKIAQKITQNAREMAQQMRSEAITVESLLKDSCKTWQEWRDSLHAQVALSRQTQRGLRPGIELCNDKAQHALHAELMNLKSSLLSLEHQLDRARESRKKLEADRFKVHRKLEICEQNLAIDNEILRSIRTSYPQEIQLSGFLVSEN
;
A
#
# COMPACT_ATOMS: atom_id res chain seq x y z
N MET A 1 25.33 39.52 85.46
CA MET A 1 25.42 39.01 84.08
C MET A 1 26.61 38.08 84.05
N GLU A 2 26.36 36.77 84.14
CA GLU A 2 27.39 35.78 83.82
C GLU A 2 27.82 36.02 82.38
N TYR A 3 29.11 36.28 82.17
CA TYR A 3 29.69 36.28 80.84
C TYR A 3 29.95 34.83 80.46
N ASP A 4 29.41 34.38 79.34
CA ASP A 4 29.72 33.05 78.80
C ASP A 4 31.24 32.92 78.60
N ASP A 5 31.81 31.76 78.97
CA ASP A 5 33.23 31.45 78.74
C ASP A 5 33.52 31.54 77.23
N PRO A 6 34.42 32.45 76.80
CA PRO A 6 34.77 32.62 75.38
C PRO A 6 35.20 31.31 74.70
N ASN A 7 35.81 30.38 75.44
CA ASN A 7 36.21 29.08 74.89
C ASN A 7 34.99 28.18 74.60
N GLU A 8 33.97 28.24 75.45
CA GLU A 8 32.74 27.48 75.27
C GLU A 8 31.90 28.04 74.11
N VAL A 9 31.81 29.37 74.00
CA VAL A 9 31.18 30.04 72.85
C VAL A 9 31.86 29.64 71.54
N LEU A 10 33.19 29.63 71.50
CA LEU A 10 33.97 29.22 70.32
C LEU A 10 33.77 27.73 69.99
N ARG A 11 33.69 26.86 71.01
CA ARG A 11 33.42 25.43 70.84
C ARG A 11 32.04 25.19 70.23
N LEU A 12 31.02 25.86 70.75
CA LEU A 12 29.65 25.78 70.24
C LEU A 12 29.56 26.30 68.81
N ALA A 13 30.17 27.44 68.50
CA ALA A 13 30.21 27.98 67.13
C ALA A 13 30.85 27.00 66.13
N ARG A 14 31.98 26.37 66.50
CA ARG A 14 32.64 25.35 65.66
C ARG A 14 31.77 24.11 65.44
N LEU A 15 31.04 23.66 66.46
CA LEU A 15 30.10 22.55 66.35
C LEU A 15 28.93 22.90 65.42
N SER A 16 28.32 24.07 65.58
CA SER A 16 27.23 24.54 64.70
C SER A 16 27.68 24.66 63.24
N VAL A 17 28.88 25.17 62.98
CA VAL A 17 29.45 25.21 61.61
C VAL A 17 29.65 23.80 61.05
N LYS A 18 30.18 22.87 61.86
CA LYS A 18 30.36 21.48 61.45
C LYS A 18 29.03 20.80 61.12
N GLU A 19 28.00 21.02 61.94
CA GLU A 19 26.64 20.49 61.72
C GLU A 19 26.01 21.08 60.46
N ALA A 20 26.11 22.39 60.26
CA ALA A 20 25.63 23.07 59.07
C ALA A 20 26.30 22.53 57.79
N ASN A 21 27.63 22.38 57.81
CA ASN A 21 28.39 21.81 56.69
C ASN A 21 28.00 20.35 56.41
N MET A 22 27.86 19.51 57.44
CA MET A 22 27.39 18.13 57.28
C MET A 22 25.99 18.09 56.67
N LYS A 23 25.08 18.97 57.10
CA LYS A 23 23.73 19.08 56.54
C LYS A 23 23.77 19.51 55.07
N ALA A 24 24.55 20.53 54.74
CA ALA A 24 24.71 21.02 53.38
C ALA A 24 25.25 19.94 52.42
N VAL A 25 26.29 19.21 52.84
CA VAL A 25 26.84 18.09 52.04
C VAL A 25 25.81 16.98 51.83
N ARG A 26 25.04 16.61 52.87
CA ARG A 26 23.97 15.61 52.72
C ARG A 26 22.90 16.06 51.74
N MET A 27 22.44 17.31 51.84
CA MET A 27 21.45 17.88 50.92
C MET A 27 22.00 17.92 49.48
N GLN A 28 23.24 18.37 49.28
CA GLN A 28 23.87 18.41 47.97
C GLN A 28 24.02 17.02 47.33
N ASN A 29 24.39 16.01 48.13
CA ASN A 29 24.45 14.62 47.66
C ASN A 29 23.07 14.10 47.24
N GLN A 30 22.03 14.39 48.03
CA GLN A 30 20.66 14.01 47.70
C GLN A 30 20.18 14.68 46.40
N THR A 31 20.40 15.98 46.25
CA THR A 31 20.03 16.72 45.02
C THR A 31 20.83 16.23 43.80
N THR A 32 22.11 15.94 43.97
CA THR A 32 22.94 15.34 42.90
C THR A 32 22.36 13.99 42.45
N GLN A 33 21.92 13.14 43.37
CA GLN A 33 21.26 11.87 43.03
C GLN A 33 19.94 12.07 42.27
N GLN A 34 19.13 13.05 42.67
CA GLN A 34 17.89 13.40 41.97
C GLN A 34 18.15 13.89 40.53
N LEU A 35 19.18 14.71 40.31
CA LEU A 35 19.60 15.13 38.98
C LEU A 35 20.06 13.95 38.12
N VAL A 36 20.85 13.04 38.69
CA VAL A 36 21.27 11.82 38.00
C VAL A 36 20.08 10.94 37.61
N GLN A 37 19.07 10.82 38.48
CA GLN A 37 17.85 10.09 38.15
C GLN A 37 17.06 10.76 37.02
N ARG A 38 16.87 12.08 37.09
CA ARG A 38 16.20 12.85 36.04
C ARG A 38 16.88 12.71 34.68
N ILE A 39 18.22 12.69 34.64
CA ILE A 39 18.98 12.44 33.41
C ILE A 39 18.66 11.06 32.82
N LYS A 40 18.51 10.02 33.67
CA LYS A 40 18.11 8.69 33.19
C LYS A 40 16.71 8.71 32.60
N ASP A 41 15.77 9.37 33.25
CA ASP A 41 14.39 9.48 32.78
C ASP A 41 14.32 10.24 31.44
N LEU A 42 15.06 11.35 31.30
CA LEU A 42 15.19 12.08 30.04
C LEU A 42 15.78 11.22 28.92
N LYS A 43 16.84 10.47 29.20
CA LYS A 43 17.47 9.55 28.22
C LYS A 43 16.51 8.44 27.79
N TYR A 44 15.73 7.90 28.71
CA TYR A 44 14.67 6.94 28.41
C TYR A 44 13.67 7.53 27.42
N TRP A 45 13.12 8.72 27.71
CA TRP A 45 12.19 9.37 26.81
C TRP A 45 12.79 9.72 25.44
N CYS A 46 14.05 10.16 25.38
CA CYS A 46 14.74 10.36 24.10
C CYS A 46 14.79 9.07 23.28
N ALA A 47 15.12 7.94 23.92
CA ALA A 47 15.18 6.65 23.24
C ALA A 47 13.80 6.18 22.74
N GLU A 48 12.73 6.42 23.50
CA GLU A 48 11.36 6.13 23.06
C GLU A 48 10.94 7.02 21.89
N ILE A 49 11.27 8.32 21.92
CA ILE A 49 11.04 9.23 20.79
C ILE A 49 11.83 8.81 19.56
N ASP A 50 13.10 8.45 19.71
CA ASP A 50 13.94 7.99 18.60
C ASP A 50 13.38 6.72 17.94
N ARG A 51 12.90 5.77 18.75
CA ARG A 51 12.23 4.55 18.23
C ARG A 51 10.96 4.91 17.46
N GLU A 52 10.10 5.74 18.02
CA GLU A 52 8.85 6.16 17.35
C GLU A 52 9.12 6.95 16.07
N LEU A 53 10.19 7.77 16.03
CA LEU A 53 10.61 8.48 14.81
C LEU A 53 11.06 7.52 13.70
N GLN A 54 11.77 6.44 14.04
CA GLN A 54 12.15 5.39 13.08
C GLN A 54 10.92 4.67 12.54
N ASP A 55 10.05 4.21 13.43
CA ASP A 55 8.78 3.56 13.10
C ASP A 55 7.89 4.44 12.20
N LEU A 56 7.77 5.73 12.52
CA LEU A 56 6.97 6.69 11.75
C LEU A 56 7.58 6.93 10.36
N ASN A 57 8.91 6.95 10.28
CA ASN A 57 9.62 7.12 9.02
C ASN A 57 9.43 5.91 8.08
N GLU A 58 9.51 4.69 8.60
CA GLU A 58 9.25 3.46 7.83
C GLU A 58 7.81 3.45 7.28
N GLU A 59 6.83 3.71 8.15
CA GLU A 59 5.42 3.77 7.75
C GLU A 59 5.14 4.88 6.72
N ASN A 60 5.79 6.05 6.86
CA ASN A 60 5.65 7.15 5.91
C ASN A 60 6.28 6.80 4.55
N GLN A 61 7.37 6.03 4.52
CA GLN A 61 7.94 5.53 3.26
C GLN A 61 6.97 4.57 2.55
N ASP A 62 6.32 3.67 3.28
CA ASP A 62 5.33 2.75 2.73
C ASP A 62 4.09 3.47 2.21
N LEU A 63 3.60 4.48 2.93
CA LEU A 63 2.49 5.31 2.48
C LEU A 63 2.86 6.10 1.20
N ASN A 64 4.09 6.62 1.11
CA ASN A 64 4.61 7.26 -0.10
C ASN A 64 4.71 6.30 -1.30
N ARG A 65 5.12 5.04 -1.06
CA ARG A 65 5.10 4.00 -2.11
C ARG A 65 3.67 3.75 -2.61
N CYS A 66 2.69 3.71 -1.70
CA CYS A 66 1.27 3.61 -2.04
C CYS A 66 0.79 4.82 -2.85
N PHE A 67 1.18 6.03 -2.47
CA PHE A 67 0.84 7.27 -3.20
C PHE A 67 1.35 7.24 -4.64
N LYS A 68 2.62 6.87 -4.85
CA LYS A 68 3.21 6.70 -6.20
C LYS A 68 2.50 5.62 -7.01
N ARG A 69 2.07 4.52 -6.39
CA ARG A 69 1.24 3.49 -7.04
C ARG A 69 -0.11 4.07 -7.45
N LEU A 70 -0.77 4.85 -6.59
CA LEU A 70 -2.04 5.50 -6.90
C LEU A 70 -1.96 6.46 -8.09
N SER A 71 -0.89 7.25 -8.16
CA SER A 71 -0.64 8.15 -9.29
C SER A 71 -0.55 7.38 -10.61
N ARG A 72 0.15 6.24 -10.62
CA ARG A 72 0.20 5.33 -11.79
C ARG A 72 -1.17 4.75 -12.12
N CYS A 73 -1.95 4.30 -11.13
CA CYS A 73 -3.32 3.82 -11.34
C CYS A 73 -4.21 4.92 -11.96
N THR A 74 -4.07 6.16 -11.51
CA THR A 74 -4.81 7.33 -12.04
C THR A 74 -4.44 7.61 -13.50
N GLN A 75 -3.15 7.49 -13.85
CA GLN A 75 -2.69 7.62 -15.23
C GLN A 75 -3.24 6.49 -16.12
N SER A 76 -3.17 5.24 -15.67
CA SER A 76 -3.68 4.10 -16.42
C SER A 76 -5.20 4.18 -16.65
N THR A 77 -5.97 4.58 -15.63
CA THR A 77 -7.42 4.77 -15.76
C THR A 77 -7.79 5.93 -16.70
N SER A 78 -7.01 7.02 -16.69
CA SER A 78 -7.18 8.10 -17.68
C SER A 78 -6.91 7.60 -19.11
N GLY A 79 -5.90 6.75 -19.29
CA GLY A 79 -5.63 6.09 -20.58
C GLY A 79 -6.78 5.19 -21.03
N ALA A 80 -7.34 4.39 -20.12
CA ALA A 80 -8.50 3.55 -20.40
C ALA A 80 -9.72 4.39 -20.83
N GLY A 81 -9.99 5.51 -20.16
CA GLY A 81 -11.09 6.42 -20.52
C GLY A 81 -10.94 6.98 -21.94
N LYS A 82 -9.73 7.42 -22.31
CA LYS A 82 -9.44 7.89 -23.68
C LYS A 82 -9.62 6.79 -24.73
N CYS A 83 -9.24 5.56 -24.41
CA CYS A 83 -9.44 4.40 -25.27
C CYS A 83 -10.93 4.16 -25.53
N ASN A 84 -11.73 4.09 -24.46
CA ASN A 84 -13.19 3.91 -24.56
C ASN A 84 -13.86 5.05 -25.35
N GLU A 85 -13.47 6.31 -25.11
CA GLU A 85 -13.97 7.46 -25.88
C GLU A 85 -13.65 7.35 -27.37
N ALA A 86 -12.44 6.90 -27.73
CA ALA A 86 -12.06 6.67 -29.11
C ALA A 86 -12.89 5.55 -29.75
N CYS A 87 -13.15 4.46 -29.02
CA CYS A 87 -14.04 3.38 -29.47
C CYS A 87 -15.45 3.89 -29.78
N LEU A 88 -16.05 4.66 -28.87
CA LEU A 88 -17.36 5.29 -29.07
C LEU A 88 -17.37 6.25 -30.27
N ALA A 89 -16.32 7.08 -30.43
CA ALA A 89 -16.22 8.02 -31.53
C ALA A 89 -16.15 7.33 -32.91
N VAL A 90 -15.43 6.21 -33.00
CA VAL A 90 -15.41 5.38 -34.21
C VAL A 90 -16.76 4.70 -34.42
N ARG A 91 -17.37 4.16 -33.34
CA ARG A 91 -18.65 3.45 -33.43
C ARG A 91 -19.79 4.34 -33.91
N ARG A 92 -19.80 5.63 -33.56
CA ARG A 92 -20.77 6.63 -34.08
C ARG A 92 -20.76 6.79 -35.60
N LYS A 93 -19.67 6.40 -36.28
CA LYS A 93 -19.56 6.44 -37.75
C LYS A 93 -20.16 5.20 -38.43
N LYS A 94 -20.51 4.16 -37.66
CA LYS A 94 -21.07 2.92 -38.19
C LYS A 94 -22.46 3.19 -38.77
N VAL A 95 -22.66 2.83 -40.04
CA VAL A 95 -23.98 2.89 -40.69
C VAL A 95 -24.90 1.85 -40.04
N GLN A 96 -26.04 2.30 -39.54
CA GLN A 96 -27.06 1.41 -38.97
C GLN A 96 -27.84 0.76 -40.10
N ILE A 97 -27.95 -0.57 -40.06
CA ILE A 97 -28.77 -1.39 -40.97
C ILE A 97 -29.73 -2.18 -40.09
N GLY A 98 -31.04 -1.94 -40.23
CA GLY A 98 -32.07 -2.54 -39.37
C GLY A 98 -32.38 -1.72 -38.11
N ASP A 99 -32.99 -2.35 -37.10
CA ASP A 99 -33.42 -1.68 -35.87
C ASP A 99 -32.21 -1.25 -35.02
N ALA A 100 -32.07 0.06 -34.82
CA ALA A 100 -30.97 0.72 -34.13
C ALA A 100 -30.97 0.50 -32.61
N THR A 101 -32.09 0.04 -32.05
CA THR A 101 -32.32 0.04 -30.59
C THR A 101 -31.58 -1.07 -29.82
N ASN A 102 -30.83 -1.94 -30.49
CA ASN A 102 -30.21 -3.12 -29.86
C ASN A 102 -28.71 -3.32 -30.18
N ASP A 103 -27.93 -2.25 -30.35
CA ASP A 103 -26.47 -2.37 -30.48
C ASP A 103 -25.83 -2.64 -29.11
N ARG A 104 -25.78 -3.92 -28.74
CA ARG A 104 -25.23 -4.40 -27.47
C ARG A 104 -23.82 -3.91 -27.18
N VAL A 105 -22.97 -3.74 -28.20
CA VAL A 105 -21.61 -3.23 -28.00
C VAL A 105 -21.65 -1.75 -27.59
N ASP A 106 -22.56 -0.96 -28.17
CA ASP A 106 -22.70 0.46 -27.80
C ASP A 106 -23.18 0.60 -26.35
N ILE A 107 -24.13 -0.24 -25.93
CA ILE A 107 -24.61 -0.30 -24.54
C ILE A 107 -23.47 -0.64 -23.57
N GLU A 108 -22.70 -1.69 -23.84
CA GLU A 108 -21.60 -2.08 -22.95
C GLU A 108 -20.43 -1.09 -22.99
N LEU A 109 -20.16 -0.41 -24.12
CA LEU A 109 -19.16 0.66 -24.18
C LEU A 109 -19.54 1.85 -23.29
N HIS A 110 -20.83 2.21 -23.20
CA HIS A 110 -21.28 3.27 -22.28
C HIS A 110 -21.16 2.84 -20.82
N LYS A 111 -21.49 1.59 -20.48
CA LYS A 111 -21.27 1.05 -19.14
C LYS A 111 -19.79 1.04 -18.74
N GLU A 112 -18.91 0.60 -19.66
CA GLU A 112 -17.46 0.65 -19.45
C GLU A 112 -16.99 2.09 -19.22
N LYS A 113 -17.52 3.05 -19.98
CA LYS A 113 -17.22 4.48 -19.81
C LYS A 113 -17.53 4.97 -18.40
N ASP A 114 -18.75 4.70 -17.93
CA ASP A 114 -19.22 5.14 -16.62
C ASP A 114 -18.39 4.51 -15.50
N LEU A 115 -18.12 3.20 -15.59
CA LEU A 115 -17.26 2.49 -14.65
C LEU A 115 -15.84 3.08 -14.60
N VAL A 116 -15.21 3.31 -15.76
CA VAL A 116 -13.85 3.87 -15.83
C VAL A 116 -13.80 5.28 -15.23
N ALA A 117 -14.82 6.11 -15.48
CA ALA A 117 -14.93 7.44 -14.91
C ALA A 117 -15.06 7.40 -13.38
N ASP A 118 -15.90 6.51 -12.85
CA ASP A 118 -16.09 6.33 -11.42
C ASP A 118 -14.83 5.80 -10.73
N CYS A 119 -14.16 4.80 -11.30
CA CYS A 119 -12.87 4.31 -10.80
C CYS A 119 -11.81 5.42 -10.78
N HIS A 120 -11.72 6.21 -11.86
CA HIS A 120 -10.77 7.33 -11.94
C HIS A 120 -11.03 8.40 -10.86
N LYS A 121 -12.30 8.72 -10.61
CA LYS A 121 -12.71 9.66 -9.54
C LYS A 121 -12.32 9.13 -8.17
N GLN A 122 -12.63 7.86 -7.86
CA GLN A 122 -12.31 7.26 -6.57
C GLN A 122 -10.80 7.18 -6.31
N LEU A 123 -9.99 6.91 -7.34
CA LEU A 123 -8.53 6.95 -7.22
C LEU A 123 -8.01 8.35 -6.85
N LYS A 124 -8.57 9.41 -7.44
CA LYS A 124 -8.21 10.80 -7.08
C LYS A 124 -8.62 11.16 -5.66
N GLU A 125 -9.80 10.73 -5.22
CA GLU A 125 -10.24 10.95 -3.83
C GLU A 125 -9.33 10.24 -2.82
N LEU A 126 -8.93 9.00 -3.11
CA LEU A 126 -7.95 8.27 -2.30
C LEU A 126 -6.57 8.97 -2.30
N SER A 127 -6.14 9.56 -3.41
CA SER A 127 -4.91 10.37 -3.46
C SER A 127 -4.97 11.54 -2.47
N ASN A 128 -6.09 12.27 -2.43
CA ASN A 128 -6.27 13.40 -1.51
C ASN A 128 -6.26 12.94 -0.03
N VAL A 129 -6.79 11.75 0.26
CA VAL A 129 -6.74 11.16 1.62
C VAL A 129 -5.29 10.86 2.02
N VAL A 130 -4.48 10.33 1.10
CA VAL A 130 -3.06 10.04 1.36
C VAL A 130 -2.26 11.31 1.58
N GLU A 131 -2.49 12.35 0.78
CA GLU A 131 -1.80 13.64 0.91
C GLU A 131 -2.02 14.25 2.30
N LYS A 132 -3.28 14.30 2.75
CA LYS A 132 -3.62 14.76 4.11
C LYS A 132 -2.97 13.92 5.20
N GLN A 133 -2.84 12.61 5.00
CA GLN A 133 -2.18 11.75 5.99
C GLN A 133 -0.66 11.96 6.01
N LEU A 134 -0.04 12.23 4.86
CA LEU A 134 1.37 12.63 4.76
C LEU A 134 1.64 13.91 5.56
N ASP A 135 0.75 14.91 5.46
CA ASP A 135 0.84 16.14 6.26
C ASP A 135 0.71 15.87 7.77
N ALA A 136 -0.22 14.99 8.16
CA ALA A 136 -0.39 14.58 9.56
C ALA A 136 0.85 13.84 10.10
N ASN A 137 1.46 12.97 9.28
CA ASN A 137 2.71 12.28 9.63
C ASN A 137 3.87 13.28 9.80
N GLU A 138 3.97 14.28 8.93
CA GLU A 138 5.01 15.31 9.02
C GLU A 138 4.83 16.20 10.25
N ALA A 139 3.58 16.55 10.61
CA ALA A 139 3.29 17.27 11.84
C ALA A 139 3.68 16.47 13.10
N ALA A 140 3.34 15.18 13.15
CA ALA A 140 3.72 14.30 14.25
C ALA A 140 5.25 14.16 14.38
N LYS A 141 5.95 14.00 13.25
CA LYS A 141 7.42 13.96 13.20
C LYS A 141 8.04 15.23 13.75
N LYS A 142 7.56 16.42 13.34
CA LYS A 142 8.07 17.71 13.83
C LYS A 142 7.86 17.87 15.34
N ALA A 143 6.71 17.44 15.87
CA ALA A 143 6.44 17.48 17.30
C ALA A 143 7.43 16.61 18.09
N LEU A 144 7.66 15.36 17.64
CA LEU A 144 8.64 14.45 18.24
C LEU A 144 10.07 14.99 18.16
N MET A 145 10.50 15.51 17.00
CA MET A 145 11.85 16.07 16.84
C MET A 145 12.09 17.28 17.76
N ARG A 146 11.07 18.14 17.93
CA ARG A 146 11.16 19.28 18.86
C ARG A 146 11.29 18.80 20.30
N ASP A 147 10.45 17.86 20.72
CA ASP A 147 10.49 17.29 22.06
C ASP A 147 11.85 16.64 22.36
N TRP A 148 12.35 15.82 21.43
CA TRP A 148 13.67 15.21 21.52
C TRP A 148 14.78 16.25 21.69
N THR A 149 14.78 17.32 20.88
CA THR A 149 15.79 18.38 20.95
C THR A 149 15.79 19.07 22.31
N LEU A 150 14.61 19.43 22.83
CA LEU A 150 14.47 20.04 24.15
C LEU A 150 14.97 19.10 25.27
N LYS A 151 14.73 17.80 25.16
CA LYS A 151 15.25 16.83 26.13
C LYS A 151 16.76 16.68 26.05
N GLN A 152 17.37 16.73 24.87
CA GLN A 152 18.84 16.72 24.74
C GLN A 152 19.49 17.94 25.41
N GLU A 153 18.90 19.12 25.23
CA GLU A 153 19.36 20.34 25.91
C GLU A 153 19.21 20.22 27.44
N ALA A 154 18.08 19.68 27.91
CA ALA A 154 17.86 19.43 29.34
C ALA A 154 18.88 18.43 29.92
N ILE A 155 19.19 17.34 29.21
CA ILE A 155 20.22 16.37 29.61
C ILE A 155 21.58 17.06 29.76
N ALA A 156 21.96 17.93 28.82
CA ALA A 156 23.23 18.65 28.88
C ALA A 156 23.30 19.61 30.07
N LEU A 157 22.20 20.32 30.36
CA LEU A 157 22.08 21.22 31.52
C LEU A 157 22.14 20.44 32.84
N ASP A 158 21.37 19.37 32.97
CA ASP A 158 21.31 18.55 34.19
C ASP A 158 22.64 17.83 34.44
N HIS A 159 23.34 17.37 33.38
CA HIS A 159 24.70 16.83 33.50
C HIS A 159 25.69 17.85 34.07
N ARG A 160 25.67 19.10 33.56
CA ARG A 160 26.50 20.18 34.10
C ARG A 160 26.15 20.48 35.56
N SER A 161 24.86 20.52 35.89
CA SER A 161 24.37 20.75 37.24
C SER A 161 24.86 19.68 38.22
N ALA A 162 24.72 18.41 37.86
CA ALA A 162 25.22 17.29 38.66
C ALA A 162 26.74 17.31 38.84
N ALA A 163 27.50 17.72 37.81
CA ALA A 163 28.96 17.80 37.87
C ALA A 163 29.48 18.92 38.82
N MET A 164 28.74 20.04 38.94
CA MET A 164 29.10 21.09 39.91
C MET A 164 28.99 20.61 41.37
N GLY A 165 28.18 19.59 41.64
CA GLY A 165 28.07 18.97 42.96
C GLY A 165 29.24 18.03 43.33
N THR A 166 30.05 17.63 42.35
CA THR A 166 31.11 16.62 42.53
C THR A 166 32.51 17.16 42.27
N ASP A 167 32.67 18.15 41.38
CA ASP A 167 33.96 18.79 41.08
C ASP A 167 33.98 20.26 41.53
N ALA A 168 34.73 20.54 42.60
CA ALA A 168 34.91 21.88 43.13
C ALA A 168 35.57 22.87 42.14
N LYS A 169 36.22 22.37 41.08
CA LYS A 169 36.80 23.21 40.01
C LYS A 169 35.74 23.75 39.04
N MET A 170 34.58 23.11 38.99
CA MET A 170 33.42 23.54 38.18
C MET A 170 32.56 24.57 38.91
N ALA A 171 32.80 24.80 40.21
CA ALA A 171 32.16 25.85 40.97
C ALA A 171 32.69 27.22 40.54
N SER A 172 31.84 28.03 39.91
CA SER A 172 32.18 29.43 39.62
C SER A 172 32.27 30.20 40.94
N ARG A 173 33.39 30.87 41.21
CA ARG A 173 33.49 31.82 42.33
C ARG A 173 32.70 33.07 41.94
N THR A 174 31.53 33.25 42.51
CA THR A 174 30.81 34.52 42.39
C THR A 174 31.62 35.63 43.09
N PRO A 175 31.90 36.77 42.42
CA PRO A 175 32.52 37.93 43.07
C PRO A 175 31.71 38.46 44.26
N ASP A 176 30.38 38.29 44.22
CA ASP A 176 29.42 38.68 45.25
C ASP A 176 29.15 37.55 46.27
N GLY A 177 30.21 36.87 46.77
CA GLY A 177 30.10 35.68 47.63
C GLY A 177 29.29 35.81 48.94
N GLU A 178 28.78 36.99 49.26
CA GLU A 178 27.87 37.26 50.39
C GLU A 178 26.40 37.36 49.97
N ARG A 179 26.11 37.47 48.67
CA ARG A 179 24.76 37.64 48.13
C ARG A 179 24.20 36.28 47.72
N LEU A 180 23.61 35.57 48.69
CA LEU A 180 22.78 34.36 48.47
C LEU A 180 21.43 34.68 47.79
N GLU A 181 21.26 35.89 47.24
CA GLU A 181 20.04 36.28 46.54
C GLU A 181 19.88 35.45 45.28
N TYR A 182 18.83 34.64 45.27
CA TYR A 182 18.37 33.90 44.11
C TYR A 182 18.18 34.87 42.95
N ARG A 183 18.96 34.70 41.87
CA ARG A 183 18.69 35.41 40.61
C ARG A 183 17.41 34.79 40.05
N ASP A 184 16.36 35.60 39.91
CA ASP A 184 15.05 35.12 39.47
C ASP A 184 15.18 34.34 38.15
N GLY A 185 15.04 33.01 38.24
CA GLY A 185 14.81 32.15 37.09
C GLY A 185 13.39 32.33 36.59
N ALA A 186 12.89 31.39 35.80
CA ALA A 186 11.46 31.33 35.55
C ALA A 186 10.73 31.15 36.91
N PRO A 187 9.70 31.95 37.22
CA PRO A 187 8.92 31.77 38.44
C PRO A 187 8.41 30.33 38.57
N LEU A 188 8.36 29.77 39.77
CA LEU A 188 7.89 28.39 40.02
C LEU A 188 6.53 28.11 39.38
N HIS A 189 5.60 29.07 39.41
CA HIS A 189 4.27 28.94 38.80
C HIS A 189 4.28 28.84 37.26
N ARG A 190 5.41 29.12 36.60
CA ARG A 190 5.58 28.94 35.14
C ARG A 190 6.27 27.63 34.79
N MET A 191 6.70 26.85 35.78
CA MET A 191 7.31 25.54 35.58
C MET A 191 6.20 24.49 35.46
N SER A 192 6.35 23.55 34.52
CA SER A 192 5.44 22.41 34.41
C SER A 192 5.57 21.51 35.64
N GLU A 193 4.46 20.97 36.11
CA GLU A 193 4.48 19.93 37.13
C GLU A 193 5.03 18.61 36.56
N TYR A 194 5.56 17.74 37.42
CA TYR A 194 6.15 16.48 36.98
C TYR A 194 5.18 15.60 36.15
N PRO A 195 3.89 15.45 36.53
CA PRO A 195 2.92 14.70 35.71
C PRO A 195 2.72 15.32 34.32
N GLU A 196 2.64 16.64 34.22
CA GLU A 196 2.46 17.35 32.95
C GLU A 196 3.66 17.15 32.01
N TRP A 197 4.88 17.14 32.58
CA TRP A 197 6.11 16.87 31.83
C TRP A 197 6.13 15.46 31.21
N VAL A 198 5.66 14.46 31.97
CA VAL A 198 5.50 13.08 31.47
C VAL A 198 4.42 13.03 30.40
N GLU A 199 3.26 13.63 30.67
CA GLU A 199 2.10 13.61 29.77
C GLU A 199 2.41 14.26 28.42
N ASN A 200 3.14 15.37 28.39
CA ASN A 200 3.52 16.04 27.14
C ASN A 200 4.22 15.09 26.15
N THR A 201 5.16 14.28 26.66
CA THR A 201 5.88 13.30 25.83
C THR A 201 4.97 12.17 25.39
N ALA A 202 4.15 11.67 26.33
CA ALA A 202 3.20 10.59 26.05
C ALA A 202 2.16 10.99 24.99
N VAL A 203 1.67 12.24 25.00
CA VAL A 203 0.75 12.77 23.99
C VAL A 203 1.40 12.79 22.60
N ASN A 204 2.65 13.24 22.49
CA ASN A 204 3.38 13.26 21.21
C ASN A 204 3.58 11.85 20.64
N LEU A 205 3.99 10.90 21.49
CA LEU A 205 4.15 9.49 21.12
C LEU A 205 2.82 8.87 20.68
N ASN A 206 1.75 9.11 21.43
CA ASN A 206 0.41 8.61 21.11
C ASN A 206 -0.12 9.19 19.78
N GLN A 207 0.13 10.47 19.52
CA GLN A 207 -0.25 11.14 18.27
C GLN A 207 0.47 10.49 17.07
N ALA A 208 1.78 10.25 17.18
CA ALA A 208 2.56 9.58 16.15
C ALA A 208 2.10 8.13 15.93
N ALA A 209 1.89 7.37 17.00
CA ALA A 209 1.40 5.99 16.91
C ALA A 209 0.02 5.91 16.22
N ARG A 210 -0.89 6.84 16.54
CA ARG A 210 -2.20 6.96 15.87
C ARG A 210 -2.04 7.28 14.39
N ALA A 211 -1.14 8.19 14.03
CA ALA A 211 -0.85 8.54 12.64
C ALA A 211 -0.30 7.34 11.85
N ARG A 212 0.58 6.53 12.46
CA ARG A 212 1.05 5.28 11.85
C ARG A 212 -0.07 4.27 11.62
N VAL A 213 -0.90 4.01 12.62
CA VAL A 213 -2.05 3.10 12.49
C VAL A 213 -3.00 3.57 11.38
N HIS A 214 -3.24 4.89 11.28
CA HIS A 214 -4.07 5.44 10.22
C HIS A 214 -3.45 5.27 8.83
N SER A 215 -2.13 5.49 8.71
CA SER A 215 -1.36 5.25 7.49
C SER A 215 -1.49 3.80 7.01
N ARG A 216 -1.34 2.80 7.90
CA ARG A 216 -1.54 1.38 7.58
C ARG A 216 -2.93 1.10 7.04
N LYS A 217 -3.96 1.62 7.70
CA LYS A 217 -5.36 1.44 7.29
C LYS A 217 -5.61 2.03 5.89
N ILE A 218 -5.07 3.22 5.61
CA ILE A 218 -5.15 3.83 4.28
C ILE A 218 -4.44 2.97 3.24
N ALA A 219 -3.22 2.49 3.51
CA ALA A 219 -2.45 1.65 2.59
C ALA A 219 -3.16 0.33 2.25
N GLN A 220 -3.78 -0.31 3.25
CA GLN A 220 -4.61 -1.50 3.06
C GLN A 220 -5.83 -1.21 2.19
N LYS A 221 -6.58 -0.13 2.49
CA LYS A 221 -7.74 0.30 1.70
C LYS A 221 -7.37 0.59 0.25
N ILE A 222 -6.26 1.28 0.02
CA ILE A 222 -5.72 1.55 -1.32
C ILE A 222 -5.47 0.25 -2.09
N THR A 223 -4.80 -0.71 -1.45
CA THR A 223 -4.43 -1.96 -2.11
C THR A 223 -5.68 -2.76 -2.49
N GLN A 224 -6.67 -2.81 -1.60
CA GLN A 224 -7.94 -3.49 -1.86
C GLN A 224 -8.73 -2.79 -2.98
N ASN A 225 -9.00 -1.49 -2.84
CA ASN A 225 -9.80 -0.73 -3.79
C ASN A 225 -9.17 -0.73 -5.20
N ALA A 226 -7.85 -0.55 -5.30
CA ALA A 226 -7.16 -0.57 -6.59
C ALA A 226 -7.26 -1.94 -7.28
N ARG A 227 -7.23 -3.03 -6.49
CA ARG A 227 -7.38 -4.40 -7.02
C ARG A 227 -8.80 -4.65 -7.51
N GLU A 228 -9.80 -4.30 -6.72
CA GLU A 228 -11.23 -4.46 -7.08
C GLU A 228 -11.59 -3.65 -8.33
N MET A 229 -11.20 -2.38 -8.38
CA MET A 229 -11.42 -1.52 -9.56
C MET A 229 -10.74 -2.09 -10.80
N ALA A 230 -9.47 -2.53 -10.68
CA ALA A 230 -8.75 -3.12 -11.81
C ALA A 230 -9.44 -4.40 -12.32
N GLN A 231 -9.97 -5.23 -11.42
CA GLN A 231 -10.71 -6.44 -11.77
C GLN A 231 -12.02 -6.10 -12.49
N GLN A 232 -12.80 -5.15 -11.96
CA GLN A 232 -14.06 -4.70 -12.56
C GLN A 232 -13.85 -4.08 -13.95
N MET A 233 -12.90 -3.15 -14.07
CA MET A 233 -12.54 -2.55 -15.36
C MET A 233 -12.10 -3.61 -16.36
N ARG A 234 -11.35 -4.63 -15.91
CA ARG A 234 -10.89 -5.70 -16.80
C ARG A 234 -12.02 -6.61 -17.24
N SER A 235 -12.99 -6.91 -16.37
CA SER A 235 -14.15 -7.72 -16.76
C SER A 235 -15.01 -7.00 -17.79
N GLU A 236 -15.26 -5.69 -17.62
CA GLU A 236 -16.03 -4.92 -18.60
C GLU A 236 -15.30 -4.84 -19.95
N ALA A 237 -13.98 -4.59 -19.94
CA ALA A 237 -13.18 -4.58 -21.16
C ALA A 237 -13.23 -5.93 -21.92
N ILE A 238 -13.20 -7.05 -21.20
CA ILE A 238 -13.33 -8.40 -21.80
C ILE A 238 -14.74 -8.60 -22.40
N THR A 239 -15.79 -8.13 -21.72
CA THR A 239 -17.16 -8.19 -22.23
C THR A 239 -17.29 -7.41 -23.55
N VAL A 240 -16.78 -6.18 -23.59
CA VAL A 240 -16.76 -5.34 -24.79
C VAL A 240 -15.96 -6.02 -25.92
N GLU A 241 -14.78 -6.55 -25.63
CA GLU A 241 -13.94 -7.25 -26.61
C GLU A 241 -14.64 -8.49 -27.19
N SER A 242 -15.32 -9.27 -26.36
CA SER A 242 -16.11 -10.42 -26.81
C SER A 242 -17.26 -10.00 -27.73
N LEU A 243 -18.01 -8.97 -27.36
CA LEU A 243 -19.13 -8.48 -28.18
C LEU A 243 -18.65 -7.85 -29.50
N LEU A 244 -17.50 -7.19 -29.50
CA LEU A 244 -16.87 -6.70 -30.72
C LEU A 244 -16.50 -7.86 -31.66
N LYS A 245 -15.91 -8.93 -31.11
CA LYS A 245 -15.57 -10.13 -31.87
C LYS A 245 -16.81 -10.79 -32.49
N ASP A 246 -17.88 -10.93 -31.70
CA ASP A 246 -19.15 -11.47 -32.18
C ASP A 246 -19.76 -10.59 -33.27
N SER A 247 -19.74 -9.26 -33.08
CA SER A 247 -20.23 -8.32 -34.10
C SER A 247 -19.46 -8.46 -35.41
N CYS A 248 -18.12 -8.54 -35.37
CA CYS A 248 -17.30 -8.75 -36.56
C CYS A 248 -17.66 -10.05 -37.28
N LYS A 249 -17.84 -11.15 -36.53
CA LYS A 249 -18.23 -12.44 -37.07
C LYS A 249 -19.59 -12.36 -37.78
N THR A 250 -20.60 -11.74 -37.16
CA THR A 250 -21.92 -11.55 -37.77
C THR A 250 -21.85 -10.75 -39.08
N TRP A 251 -21.06 -9.67 -39.12
CA TRP A 251 -20.89 -8.88 -40.34
C TRP A 251 -20.18 -9.64 -41.46
N GLN A 252 -19.21 -10.49 -41.11
CA GLN A 252 -18.54 -11.38 -42.07
C GLN A 252 -19.52 -12.41 -42.65
N GLU A 253 -20.28 -13.09 -41.78
CA GLU A 253 -21.30 -14.07 -42.20
C GLU A 253 -22.37 -13.44 -43.10
N TRP A 254 -22.84 -12.23 -42.75
CA TRP A 254 -23.82 -11.51 -43.56
C TRP A 254 -23.28 -11.13 -44.94
N ARG A 255 -22.05 -10.61 -45.02
CA ARG A 255 -21.37 -10.29 -46.28
C ARG A 255 -21.23 -11.52 -47.17
N ASP A 256 -20.75 -12.62 -46.60
CA ASP A 256 -20.49 -13.85 -47.34
C ASP A 256 -21.82 -14.48 -47.84
N SER A 257 -22.88 -14.40 -47.03
CA SER A 257 -24.23 -14.79 -47.42
C SER A 257 -24.77 -13.96 -48.59
N LEU A 258 -24.58 -12.63 -48.56
CA LEU A 258 -25.03 -11.74 -49.62
C LEU A 258 -24.38 -12.07 -50.97
N HIS A 259 -23.07 -12.34 -50.98
CA HIS A 259 -22.37 -12.77 -52.20
C HIS A 259 -22.97 -14.05 -52.79
N ALA A 260 -23.25 -15.04 -51.95
CA ALA A 260 -23.86 -16.30 -52.38
C ALA A 260 -25.29 -16.09 -52.92
N GLN A 261 -26.08 -15.24 -52.27
CA GLN A 261 -27.46 -14.93 -52.69
C GLN A 261 -27.52 -14.22 -54.04
N VAL A 262 -26.60 -13.29 -54.31
CA VAL A 262 -26.54 -12.58 -55.60
C VAL A 262 -26.23 -13.56 -56.75
N ALA A 263 -25.23 -14.43 -56.57
CA ALA A 263 -24.88 -15.45 -57.56
C ALA A 263 -26.07 -16.38 -57.83
N LEU A 264 -26.74 -16.86 -56.77
CA LEU A 264 -27.93 -17.70 -56.89
C LEU A 264 -29.08 -17.00 -57.61
N SER A 265 -29.37 -15.74 -57.25
CA SER A 265 -30.45 -14.98 -57.85
C SER A 265 -30.22 -14.75 -59.35
N ARG A 266 -28.98 -14.41 -59.74
CA ARG A 266 -28.61 -14.27 -61.16
C ARG A 266 -28.79 -15.58 -61.92
N GLN A 267 -28.40 -16.72 -61.34
CA GLN A 267 -28.56 -18.05 -61.94
C GLN A 267 -30.04 -18.38 -62.15
N THR A 268 -30.86 -18.18 -61.12
CA THR A 268 -32.30 -18.42 -61.17
C THR A 268 -32.97 -17.58 -62.25
N GLN A 269 -32.68 -16.28 -62.30
CA GLN A 269 -33.25 -15.37 -63.31
C GLN A 269 -32.88 -15.78 -64.74
N ARG A 270 -31.61 -16.15 -65.00
CA ARG A 270 -31.21 -16.65 -66.33
C ARG A 270 -31.83 -18.00 -66.68
N GLY A 271 -32.24 -18.78 -65.68
CA GLY A 271 -32.99 -20.03 -65.85
C GLY A 271 -34.45 -19.86 -66.28
N LEU A 272 -35.00 -18.63 -66.22
CA LEU A 272 -36.39 -18.33 -66.61
C LEU A 272 -36.54 -17.86 -68.07
N ARG A 273 -35.46 -17.86 -68.86
CA ARG A 273 -35.50 -17.41 -70.27
C ARG A 273 -36.38 -18.35 -71.11
N PRO A 274 -37.29 -17.84 -71.95
CA PRO A 274 -38.24 -18.66 -72.70
C PRO A 274 -37.63 -19.27 -73.97
N GLY A 275 -38.02 -20.51 -74.29
CA GLY A 275 -37.72 -21.15 -75.57
C GLY A 275 -36.23 -21.22 -75.87
N ILE A 276 -35.83 -20.78 -77.06
CA ILE A 276 -34.44 -20.86 -77.55
C ILE A 276 -33.49 -19.88 -76.84
N GLU A 277 -34.04 -18.86 -76.17
CA GLU A 277 -33.26 -17.88 -75.40
C GLU A 277 -32.72 -18.46 -74.08
N LEU A 278 -33.17 -19.67 -73.67
CA LEU A 278 -32.54 -20.48 -72.61
C LEU A 278 -31.19 -21.06 -73.08
N CYS A 279 -30.33 -20.18 -73.58
CA CYS A 279 -29.05 -20.53 -74.16
C CYS A 279 -28.03 -20.85 -73.07
N ASN A 280 -27.33 -21.96 -73.22
CA ASN A 280 -26.17 -22.33 -72.39
C ASN A 280 -24.91 -21.62 -72.90
N ASP A 281 -24.95 -20.29 -72.87
CA ASP A 281 -23.91 -19.40 -73.36
C ASP A 281 -22.72 -19.27 -72.38
N LYS A 282 -21.66 -18.56 -72.80
CA LYS A 282 -20.45 -18.33 -71.99
C LYS A 282 -20.77 -17.70 -70.62
N ALA A 283 -21.75 -16.81 -70.56
CA ALA A 283 -22.14 -16.18 -69.30
C ALA A 283 -22.91 -17.15 -68.40
N GLN A 284 -23.65 -18.12 -68.95
CA GLN A 284 -24.34 -19.17 -68.19
C GLN A 284 -23.33 -20.17 -67.61
N HIS A 285 -22.30 -20.55 -68.37
CA HIS A 285 -21.20 -21.37 -67.86
C HIS A 285 -20.41 -20.66 -66.75
N ALA A 286 -20.07 -19.39 -66.95
CA ALA A 286 -19.33 -18.61 -65.96
C ALA A 286 -20.09 -18.50 -64.64
N LEU A 287 -21.40 -18.22 -64.70
CA LEU A 287 -22.22 -18.02 -63.51
C LEU A 287 -22.52 -19.34 -62.79
N HIS A 288 -22.69 -20.44 -63.53
CA HIS A 288 -22.77 -21.78 -62.93
C HIS A 288 -21.46 -22.18 -62.25
N ALA A 289 -20.30 -21.94 -62.90
CA ALA A 289 -18.99 -22.22 -62.33
C ALA A 289 -18.71 -21.38 -61.07
N GLU A 290 -19.08 -20.09 -61.06
CA GLU A 290 -19.02 -19.22 -59.88
C GLU A 290 -19.82 -19.83 -58.72
N LEU A 291 -21.07 -20.25 -58.98
CA LEU A 291 -21.97 -20.80 -57.97
C LEU A 291 -21.48 -22.15 -57.43
N MET A 292 -20.93 -23.01 -58.30
CA MET A 292 -20.32 -24.29 -57.90
C MET A 292 -19.04 -24.08 -57.09
N ASN A 293 -18.19 -23.12 -57.48
CA ASN A 293 -16.98 -22.78 -56.74
C ASN A 293 -17.31 -22.19 -55.37
N LEU A 294 -18.31 -21.31 -55.26
CA LEU A 294 -18.78 -20.77 -53.99
C LEU A 294 -19.34 -21.87 -53.08
N LYS A 295 -20.17 -22.78 -53.61
CA LYS A 295 -20.68 -23.95 -52.86
C LYS A 295 -19.57 -24.88 -52.39
N SER A 296 -18.63 -25.23 -53.27
CA SER A 296 -17.51 -26.11 -52.94
C SER A 296 -16.59 -25.48 -51.87
N SER A 297 -16.30 -24.18 -52.02
CA SER A 297 -15.50 -23.43 -51.05
C SER A 297 -16.17 -23.38 -49.68
N LEU A 298 -17.49 -23.17 -49.65
CA LEU A 298 -18.28 -23.16 -48.40
C LEU A 298 -18.19 -24.51 -47.68
N LEU A 299 -18.44 -25.63 -48.37
CA LEU A 299 -18.32 -26.97 -47.78
C LEU A 299 -16.90 -27.27 -47.27
N SER A 300 -15.87 -26.87 -48.02
CA SER A 300 -14.47 -27.04 -47.61
C SER A 300 -14.15 -26.24 -46.34
N LEU A 301 -14.64 -25.00 -46.25
CA LEU A 301 -14.46 -24.14 -45.08
C LEU A 301 -15.22 -24.63 -43.86
N GLU A 302 -16.46 -25.11 -44.02
CA GLU A 302 -17.23 -25.75 -42.94
C GLU A 302 -16.48 -26.97 -42.38
N HIS A 303 -15.97 -27.83 -43.26
CA HIS A 303 -15.18 -28.98 -42.84
C HIS A 303 -13.87 -28.59 -42.13
N GLN A 304 -13.21 -27.51 -42.57
CA GLN A 304 -12.03 -26.97 -41.88
C GLN A 304 -12.38 -26.41 -40.50
N LEU A 305 -13.51 -25.71 -40.38
CA LEU A 305 -14.00 -25.16 -39.13
C LEU A 305 -14.30 -26.25 -38.11
N ASP A 306 -14.94 -27.34 -38.53
CA ASP A 306 -15.24 -28.46 -37.64
C ASP A 306 -13.98 -29.19 -37.19
N ARG A 307 -13.01 -29.40 -38.10
CA ARG A 307 -11.68 -29.94 -37.72
C ARG A 307 -10.96 -29.04 -36.71
N ALA A 308 -11.02 -27.72 -36.90
CA ALA A 308 -10.42 -26.76 -35.98
C ALA A 308 -11.11 -26.76 -34.61
N ARG A 309 -12.45 -26.86 -34.57
CA ARG A 309 -13.23 -26.96 -33.33
C ARG A 309 -12.90 -28.22 -32.54
N GLU A 310 -12.80 -29.37 -33.21
CA GLU A 310 -12.44 -30.64 -32.58
C GLU A 310 -11.00 -30.59 -32.04
N SER A 311 -10.07 -30.03 -32.82
CA SER A 311 -8.69 -29.81 -32.38
C SER A 311 -8.61 -28.92 -31.14
N ARG A 312 -9.37 -27.82 -31.11
CA ARG A 312 -9.45 -26.92 -29.94
C ARG A 312 -9.97 -27.66 -28.70
N LYS A 313 -11.03 -28.45 -28.85
CA LYS A 313 -11.62 -29.24 -27.75
C LYS A 313 -10.62 -30.24 -27.18
N LYS A 314 -9.86 -30.92 -28.04
CA LYS A 314 -8.78 -31.83 -27.62
C LYS A 314 -7.69 -31.09 -26.84
N LEU A 315 -7.23 -29.95 -27.34
CA LEU A 315 -6.22 -29.13 -26.66
C LEU A 315 -6.70 -28.60 -25.30
N GLU A 316 -7.97 -28.22 -25.17
CA GLU A 316 -8.55 -27.81 -23.89
C GLU A 316 -8.56 -28.96 -22.87
N ALA A 317 -8.93 -30.18 -23.30
CA ALA A 317 -8.89 -31.36 -22.45
C ALA A 317 -7.45 -31.69 -22.00
N ASP A 318 -6.48 -31.58 -22.90
CA ASP A 318 -5.07 -31.83 -22.57
C ASP A 318 -4.51 -30.74 -21.65
N ARG A 319 -4.88 -29.47 -21.84
CA ARG A 319 -4.54 -28.37 -20.92
C ARG A 319 -5.07 -28.65 -19.52
N PHE A 320 -6.33 -29.09 -19.39
CA PHE A 320 -6.92 -29.43 -18.09
C PHE A 320 -6.14 -30.55 -17.39
N LYS A 321 -5.76 -31.61 -18.11
CA LYS A 321 -4.94 -32.70 -17.56
C LYS A 321 -3.58 -32.20 -17.06
N VAL A 322 -2.91 -31.35 -17.83
CA VAL A 322 -1.60 -30.78 -17.43
C VAL A 322 -1.75 -29.90 -16.20
N HIS A 323 -2.79 -29.05 -16.16
CA HIS A 323 -3.04 -28.19 -15.02
C HIS A 323 -3.32 -28.98 -13.74
N ARG A 324 -4.13 -30.04 -13.84
CA ARG A 324 -4.39 -30.94 -12.70
C ARG A 324 -3.12 -31.63 -12.21
N LYS A 325 -2.23 -32.05 -13.11
CA LYS A 325 -0.92 -32.61 -12.74
C LYS A 325 -0.05 -31.59 -12.02
N LEU A 326 -0.07 -30.33 -12.48
CA LEU A 326 0.67 -29.25 -11.85
C LEU A 326 0.17 -28.99 -10.42
N GLU A 327 -1.14 -28.88 -10.21
CA GLU A 327 -1.74 -28.73 -8.86
C GLU A 327 -1.30 -29.85 -7.91
N ILE A 328 -1.33 -31.10 -8.38
CA ILE A 328 -0.90 -32.25 -7.57
C ILE A 328 0.59 -32.15 -7.24
N CYS A 329 1.43 -31.77 -8.20
CA CYS A 329 2.86 -31.55 -7.96
C CYS A 329 3.11 -30.42 -6.96
N GLU A 330 2.40 -29.29 -7.06
CA GLU A 330 2.51 -28.16 -6.13
C GLU A 330 2.07 -28.56 -4.73
N GLN A 331 0.96 -29.29 -4.61
CA GLN A 331 0.46 -29.80 -3.32
C GLN A 331 1.46 -30.75 -2.67
N ASN A 332 2.00 -31.72 -3.42
CA ASN A 332 3.00 -32.65 -2.91
C ASN A 332 4.30 -31.92 -2.53
N LEU A 333 4.72 -30.94 -3.34
CA LEU A 333 5.92 -30.14 -3.05
C LEU A 333 5.75 -29.34 -1.74
N ALA A 334 4.56 -28.78 -1.49
CA ALA A 334 4.26 -28.08 -0.24
C ALA A 334 4.27 -29.03 0.96
N ILE A 335 3.65 -30.22 0.83
CA ILE A 335 3.71 -31.26 1.86
C ILE A 335 5.17 -31.62 2.17
N ASP A 336 5.99 -31.88 1.14
CA ASP A 336 7.36 -32.32 1.33
C ASP A 336 8.28 -31.21 1.88
N ASN A 337 8.19 -29.98 1.33
CA ASN A 337 9.10 -28.90 1.70
C ASN A 337 8.69 -28.13 2.95
N GLU A 338 7.40 -27.96 3.22
CA GLU A 338 6.95 -27.16 4.36
C GLU A 338 6.58 -28.07 5.53
N ILE A 339 5.74 -29.07 5.29
CA ILE A 339 5.21 -29.92 6.36
C ILE A 339 6.26 -30.95 6.80
N LEU A 340 6.76 -31.78 5.89
CA LEU A 340 7.71 -32.85 6.25
C LEU A 340 9.04 -32.28 6.74
N ARG A 341 9.57 -31.21 6.14
CA ARG A 341 10.79 -30.57 6.66
C ARG A 341 10.58 -30.01 8.07
N SER A 342 9.45 -29.37 8.35
CA SER A 342 9.12 -28.87 9.70
C SER A 342 8.93 -29.99 10.72
N ILE A 343 8.41 -31.16 10.32
CA ILE A 343 8.35 -32.32 11.21
C ILE A 343 9.78 -32.85 11.45
N ARG A 344 10.59 -32.93 10.39
CA ARG A 344 11.97 -33.44 10.46
C ARG A 344 12.92 -32.53 11.23
N THR A 345 12.65 -31.24 11.40
CA THR A 345 13.44 -30.40 12.32
C THR A 345 13.29 -30.83 13.78
N SER A 346 12.21 -31.53 14.12
CA SER A 346 11.99 -32.11 15.46
C SER A 346 12.54 -33.53 15.57
N TYR A 347 13.20 -34.04 14.53
CA TYR A 347 13.83 -35.36 14.59
C TYR A 347 15.01 -35.31 15.57
N PRO A 348 15.09 -36.25 16.53
CA PRO A 348 16.09 -36.15 17.59
C PRO A 348 17.51 -36.22 17.02
N GLN A 349 18.40 -35.40 17.57
CA GLN A 349 19.81 -35.42 17.18
C GLN A 349 20.49 -36.70 17.72
N GLU A 350 21.62 -37.10 17.13
CA GLU A 350 22.34 -38.33 17.48
C GLU A 350 22.59 -38.49 19.00
N ILE A 351 22.87 -37.38 19.69
CA ILE A 351 23.09 -37.34 21.14
C ILE A 351 21.81 -37.62 21.97
N GLN A 352 20.63 -37.27 21.46
CA GLN A 352 19.33 -37.61 22.06
C GLN A 352 18.97 -39.08 21.78
N LEU A 353 19.24 -39.57 20.56
CA LEU A 353 18.98 -40.96 20.17
C LEU A 353 19.89 -41.97 20.88
N SER A 354 21.11 -41.57 21.24
CA SER A 354 22.06 -42.38 22.01
C SER A 354 21.80 -42.38 23.52
N GLY A 355 20.75 -41.68 23.98
CA GLY A 355 20.28 -41.71 25.37
C GLY A 355 21.04 -40.80 26.33
N PHE A 356 21.90 -39.91 25.85
CA PHE A 356 22.70 -39.00 26.68
C PHE A 356 21.97 -37.69 27.04
N LEU A 357 20.79 -37.42 26.48
CA LEU A 357 19.94 -36.28 26.80
C LEU A 357 18.55 -36.77 27.23
N VAL A 358 18.20 -36.57 28.50
CA VAL A 358 16.85 -36.81 29.01
C VAL A 358 15.99 -35.60 28.65
N SER A 359 14.94 -35.80 27.85
CA SER A 359 13.96 -34.75 27.57
C SER A 359 13.15 -34.44 28.84
N GLU A 360 13.32 -33.26 29.42
CA GLU A 360 12.35 -32.72 30.37
C GLU A 360 11.05 -32.45 29.61
N ASN A 361 9.95 -33.05 30.09
CA ASN A 361 8.61 -32.98 29.49
C ASN A 361 8.00 -31.59 29.51
#